data_AF-A0AAU7PSC4-F1
#
_entry.id   AF-A0AAU7PSC4-F1
#
_cell.length_a   1.000
_cell.length_b   1.000
_cell.length_c   1.000
_cell.angle_alpha   90.00
_cell.angle_beta   90.00
_cell.angle_gamma   90.00
#
_symmetry.space_group_name_H-M   'P 1'
#
loop_
_entity.id
_entity.type
_entity.pdbx_description
1 polymer ?
#
loop_
_entity_poly.entity_id
_entity_poly.type
_entity_poly.pdbx_seq_one_letter_code
_entity_poly.pdbx_strand_id
1 'polypeptide(L)'
;MEETKKSGLEELEKAAEISGFKWYIFDIIYEGLEQDGIEKSKFSLDKEEADAVCFIIRDGSFTVCGRAGKDMRQHHSIYHGVCDFFNRIYEGEENTEKAVTRFLIRTLDLPALMKKPSRSMLRDQICTCQKETEALKEKIKKEPGKKEETMLSLNRIYLKGLKEKMEKYYGETV
;
A
#
# COMPACT_ATOMS: atom_id res chain seq x y z
N MET A 1 12.25 21.93 -28.11
CA MET A 1 12.58 22.29 -26.72
C MET A 1 11.53 21.61 -25.87
N GLU A 2 11.87 20.44 -25.31
CA GLU A 2 10.94 19.60 -24.56
C GLU A 2 10.71 20.20 -23.17
N GLU A 3 9.51 20.69 -22.90
CA GLU A 3 9.02 20.83 -21.54
C GLU A 3 8.65 19.44 -21.02
N THR A 4 9.60 18.83 -20.32
CA THR A 4 9.36 17.65 -19.49
C THR A 4 8.34 18.05 -18.42
N LYS A 5 7.07 17.68 -18.62
CA LYS A 5 6.04 17.70 -17.58
C LYS A 5 6.51 16.81 -16.44
N LYS A 6 7.20 17.40 -15.47
CA LYS A 6 7.55 16.75 -14.21
C LYS A 6 6.27 16.30 -13.53
N SER A 7 6.23 15.03 -13.18
CA SER A 7 5.05 14.38 -12.61
C SER A 7 4.80 14.97 -11.23
N GLY A 8 3.54 15.32 -10.93
CA GLY A 8 3.17 15.94 -9.64
C GLY A 8 3.43 15.06 -8.41
N LEU A 9 3.82 13.78 -8.59
CA LEU A 9 4.26 12.88 -7.53
C LEU A 9 5.64 13.25 -6.97
N GLU A 10 6.57 13.65 -7.84
CA GLU A 10 7.96 13.95 -7.46
C GLU A 10 8.10 15.26 -6.65
N GLU A 11 7.16 16.20 -6.82
CA GLU A 11 7.13 17.45 -6.05
C GLU A 11 6.43 17.28 -4.69
N LEU A 12 5.48 16.35 -4.60
CA LEU A 12 4.82 15.95 -3.34
C LEU A 12 5.78 15.21 -2.40
N GLU A 13 6.70 14.43 -2.95
CA GLU A 13 7.76 13.73 -2.20
C GLU A 13 8.80 14.67 -1.58
N LYS A 14 8.99 15.89 -2.10
CA LYS A 14 10.10 16.76 -1.71
C LYS A 14 9.76 17.89 -0.74
N ALA A 15 8.52 18.37 -0.63
CA ALA A 15 8.29 19.69 -0.05
C ALA A 15 7.70 19.75 1.38
N ALA A 16 6.87 18.81 1.85
CA ALA A 16 6.20 18.99 3.16
C ALA A 16 5.60 17.75 3.86
N GLU A 17 5.53 16.58 3.22
CA GLU A 17 4.60 15.49 3.64
C GLU A 17 5.26 14.16 4.06
N ILE A 18 6.59 14.14 4.31
CA ILE A 18 7.27 12.92 4.76
C ILE A 18 6.90 12.53 6.21
N SER A 19 6.36 13.42 7.05
CA SER A 19 6.04 13.07 8.45
C SER A 19 4.70 12.34 8.60
N GLY A 20 3.59 12.87 8.07
CA GLY A 20 2.24 12.30 8.26
C GLY A 20 2.03 10.95 7.58
N PHE A 21 2.50 10.81 6.33
CA PHE A 21 2.44 9.53 5.61
C PHE A 21 3.23 8.44 6.32
N LYS A 22 4.47 8.76 6.71
CA LYS A 22 5.37 7.85 7.42
C LYS A 22 4.76 7.33 8.71
N TRP A 23 4.22 8.22 9.56
CA TRP A 23 3.58 7.81 10.81
C TRP A 23 2.35 6.95 10.58
N TYR A 24 1.52 7.27 9.58
CA TYR A 24 0.37 6.43 9.22
C TYR A 24 0.77 5.01 8.78
N ILE A 25 1.81 4.90 7.94
CA ILE A 25 2.35 3.60 7.54
C ILE A 25 2.86 2.81 8.76
N PHE A 26 3.54 3.50 9.68
CA PHE A 26 4.01 2.88 10.92
C PHE A 26 2.87 2.43 11.83
N ASP A 27 1.80 3.21 11.96
CA ASP A 27 0.64 2.84 12.76
C ASP A 27 -0.04 1.57 12.20
N ILE A 28 -0.23 1.47 10.89
CA ILE A 28 -0.79 0.25 10.27
C ILE A 28 0.09 -0.97 10.56
N ILE A 29 1.40 -0.82 10.35
CA ILE A 29 2.35 -1.91 10.57
C ILE A 29 2.32 -2.32 12.04
N TYR A 30 2.42 -1.36 12.95
CA TYR A 30 2.42 -1.57 14.39
C TYR A 30 1.13 -2.25 14.86
N GLU A 31 -0.04 -1.74 14.46
CA GLU A 31 -1.34 -2.35 14.82
C GLU A 31 -1.45 -3.80 14.31
N GLY A 32 -0.98 -4.07 13.09
CA GLY A 32 -0.97 -5.42 12.53
C GLY A 32 -0.08 -6.38 13.32
N LEU A 33 1.12 -5.93 13.69
CA LEU A 33 2.06 -6.71 14.50
C LEU A 33 1.54 -6.96 15.93
N GLU A 34 0.92 -5.96 16.54
CA GLU A 34 0.33 -6.06 17.88
C GLU A 34 -0.86 -7.04 17.89
N GLN A 35 -1.73 -6.99 16.87
CA GLN A 35 -2.84 -7.95 16.70
C GLN A 35 -2.34 -9.39 16.57
N ASP A 36 -1.19 -9.59 15.94
CA ASP A 36 -0.60 -10.92 15.73
C ASP A 36 0.28 -11.36 16.91
N GLY A 37 0.36 -10.57 17.99
CA GLY A 37 1.12 -10.90 19.20
C GLY A 37 2.64 -10.81 19.04
N ILE A 38 3.13 -10.05 18.06
CA ILE A 38 4.57 -9.86 17.86
C ILE A 38 5.12 -8.91 18.94
N GLU A 39 6.11 -9.38 19.69
CA GLU A 39 6.77 -8.60 20.72
C GLU A 39 7.47 -7.36 20.14
N LYS A 40 7.33 -6.21 20.83
CA LYS A 40 7.94 -4.92 20.43
C LYS A 40 9.46 -4.97 20.34
N SER A 41 10.12 -5.89 21.04
CA SER A 41 11.57 -6.09 20.97
C SER A 41 12.03 -6.69 19.63
N LYS A 42 11.13 -7.32 18.86
CA LYS A 42 11.48 -8.03 17.62
C LYS A 42 11.50 -7.13 16.40
N PHE A 43 10.95 -5.92 16.50
CA PHE A 43 10.86 -4.98 15.39
C PHE A 43 11.11 -3.54 15.82
N SER A 44 11.58 -2.73 14.88
CA SER A 44 11.74 -1.29 15.05
C SER A 44 11.21 -0.55 13.82
N LEU A 45 10.51 0.55 14.06
CA LEU A 45 10.07 1.47 13.02
C LEU A 45 10.83 2.78 13.19
N ASP A 46 11.23 3.40 12.08
CA ASP A 46 11.97 4.68 12.01
C ASP A 46 13.46 4.66 12.42
N LYS A 47 13.84 3.73 13.30
CA LYS A 47 15.21 3.65 13.83
C LYS A 47 15.80 2.27 13.60
N GLU A 48 17.10 2.25 13.37
CA GLU A 48 17.85 1.01 13.44
C GLU A 48 17.95 0.57 14.89
N GLU A 49 17.67 -0.71 15.12
CA GLU A 49 17.87 -1.37 16.40
C GLU A 49 18.60 -2.68 16.17
N ALA A 50 19.64 -2.90 16.96
CA ALA A 50 20.58 -3.98 16.69
C ALA A 50 19.92 -5.36 16.77
N ASP A 51 18.96 -5.59 17.66
CA ASP A 51 18.38 -6.93 17.84
C ASP A 51 16.99 -7.10 17.17
N ALA A 52 16.57 -6.14 16.35
CA ALA A 52 15.25 -6.08 15.75
C ALA A 52 15.28 -6.06 14.22
N VAL A 53 14.19 -6.51 13.59
CA VAL A 53 13.95 -6.22 12.18
C VAL A 53 13.48 -4.78 12.06
N CYS A 54 14.14 -3.97 11.24
CA CYS A 54 13.88 -2.54 11.16
C CYS A 54 13.20 -2.18 9.85
N PHE A 55 12.17 -1.31 9.91
CA PHE A 55 11.56 -0.67 8.75
C PHE A 55 11.72 0.85 8.84
N ILE A 56 12.44 1.44 7.90
CA ILE A 56 12.86 2.84 7.95
C ILE A 56 12.44 3.54 6.67
N ILE A 57 11.82 4.71 6.81
CA ILE A 57 11.44 5.57 5.69
C ILE A 57 12.26 6.86 5.78
N ARG A 58 13.15 7.08 4.81
CA ARG A 58 14.00 8.29 4.72
C ARG A 58 14.17 8.72 3.28
N ASP A 59 14.01 10.02 3.04
CA ASP A 59 14.29 10.67 1.75
C ASP A 59 13.63 9.99 0.54
N GLY A 60 12.38 9.56 0.69
CA GLY A 60 11.62 8.86 -0.36
C GLY A 60 12.03 7.40 -0.60
N SER A 61 12.87 6.83 0.27
CA SER A 61 13.31 5.44 0.20
C SER A 61 12.86 4.62 1.41
N PHE A 62 12.65 3.32 1.19
CA PHE A 62 12.21 2.36 2.20
C PHE A 62 13.35 1.39 2.47
N THR A 63 13.89 1.38 3.68
CA THR A 63 14.99 0.51 4.08
C THR A 63 14.49 -0.55 5.05
N VAL A 64 14.85 -1.80 4.78
CA VAL A 64 14.59 -2.95 5.65
C VAL A 64 15.92 -3.53 6.11
N CYS A 65 16.11 -3.62 7.42
CA CYS A 65 17.29 -4.24 8.03
C CYS A 65 16.86 -5.49 8.81
N GLY A 66 17.63 -6.57 8.70
CA GLY A 66 17.47 -7.73 9.56
C GLY A 66 18.08 -7.49 10.93
N ARG A 67 17.89 -8.46 11.83
CA ARG A 67 18.55 -8.46 13.15
C ARG A 67 20.08 -8.39 12.98
N ALA A 68 20.73 -7.77 13.94
CA ALA A 68 22.14 -7.35 13.96
C ALA A 68 22.53 -6.34 12.87
N GLY A 69 21.57 -5.59 12.31
CA GLY A 69 21.82 -4.66 11.21
C GLY A 69 22.27 -5.35 9.90
N LYS A 70 22.05 -6.67 9.79
CA LYS A 70 22.49 -7.47 8.63
C LYS A 70 21.45 -7.44 7.51
N ASP A 71 21.91 -7.71 6.29
CA ASP A 71 21.07 -7.83 5.07
C ASP A 71 20.18 -6.59 4.85
N MET A 72 20.75 -5.40 5.01
CA MET A 72 20.07 -4.14 4.73
C MET A 72 19.70 -4.07 3.24
N ARG A 73 18.42 -3.84 2.96
CA ARG A 73 17.91 -3.68 1.60
C ARG A 73 17.12 -2.39 1.50
N GLN A 74 17.41 -1.64 0.45
CA GLN A 74 16.68 -0.43 0.11
C GLN A 74 15.70 -0.75 -1.02
N HIS A 75 14.50 -0.22 -0.91
CA HIS A 75 13.40 -0.42 -1.84
C HIS A 75 12.88 0.95 -2.27
N HIS A 76 12.54 1.06 -3.56
CA HIS A 76 11.87 2.25 -4.11
C HIS A 76 10.34 2.15 -4.04
N SER A 77 9.80 0.99 -3.68
CA SER A 77 8.37 0.73 -3.55
C SER A 77 8.04 0.37 -2.11
N ILE A 78 7.06 1.08 -1.54
CA ILE A 78 6.54 0.79 -0.20
C ILE A 78 6.03 -0.65 -0.10
N TYR A 79 5.39 -1.15 -1.17
CA TYR A 79 4.88 -2.51 -1.23
C TYR A 79 6.01 -3.53 -1.07
N HIS A 80 7.10 -3.37 -1.83
CA HIS A 80 8.25 -4.28 -1.74
C HIS A 80 8.94 -4.20 -0.38
N GLY A 81 9.09 -2.99 0.17
CA GLY A 81 9.63 -2.80 1.51
C GLY A 81 8.79 -3.50 2.58
N VAL A 82 7.47 -3.38 2.52
CA VAL A 82 6.56 -4.01 3.50
C VAL A 82 6.54 -5.53 3.36
N CYS A 83 6.56 -6.05 2.14
CA CYS A 83 6.69 -7.49 1.91
C CYS A 83 8.01 -8.05 2.47
N ASP A 84 9.14 -7.37 2.24
CA ASP A 84 10.43 -7.76 2.80
C ASP A 84 10.40 -7.72 4.33
N PHE A 85 9.88 -6.64 4.90
CA PHE A 85 9.76 -6.48 6.35
C PHE A 85 8.92 -7.59 7.00
N PHE A 86 7.70 -7.84 6.51
CA PHE A 86 6.85 -8.88 7.09
C PHE A 86 7.43 -10.29 6.89
N ASN A 87 8.08 -10.57 5.76
CA ASN A 87 8.77 -11.85 5.57
C ASN A 87 9.83 -12.10 6.63
N ARG A 88 10.59 -11.07 7.02
CA ARG A 88 11.60 -11.16 8.07
C ARG A 88 11.03 -11.25 9.47
N ILE A 89 9.81 -10.78 9.69
CA ILE A 89 9.13 -10.86 10.99
C ILE A 89 8.49 -12.23 11.20
N TYR A 90 7.72 -12.70 10.23
CA TYR A 90 6.88 -13.88 10.39
C TYR A 90 7.57 -15.18 10.01
N GLU A 91 8.66 -15.12 9.23
CA GLU A 91 9.48 -16.28 8.80
C GLU A 91 8.65 -17.42 8.15
N GLY A 92 7.41 -17.13 7.70
CA GLY A 92 6.46 -18.10 7.18
C GLY A 92 5.43 -17.48 6.23
N GLU A 93 5.21 -18.15 5.09
CA GLU A 93 4.49 -17.63 3.92
C GLU A 93 3.04 -17.21 4.23
N GLU A 94 2.29 -18.06 4.96
CA GLU A 94 0.86 -17.81 5.25
C GLU A 94 0.64 -16.58 6.14
N ASN A 95 1.50 -16.36 7.13
CA ASN A 95 1.39 -15.23 8.05
C ASN A 95 1.84 -13.92 7.38
N THR A 96 2.90 -13.99 6.56
CA THR A 96 3.31 -12.85 5.72
C THR A 96 2.17 -12.44 4.79
N GLU A 97 1.54 -13.38 4.08
CA GLU A 97 0.47 -13.07 3.12
C GLU A 97 -0.72 -12.38 3.81
N LYS A 98 -1.13 -12.86 4.99
CA LYS A 98 -2.19 -12.23 5.79
C LYS A 98 -1.80 -10.81 6.23
N ALA A 99 -0.57 -10.60 6.70
CA ALA A 99 -0.09 -9.30 7.14
C ALA A 99 -0.01 -8.28 5.98
N VAL A 100 0.55 -8.69 4.84
CA VAL A 100 0.61 -7.87 3.62
C VAL A 100 -0.79 -7.52 3.12
N THR A 101 -1.70 -8.49 3.09
CA THR A 101 -3.09 -8.27 2.65
C THR A 101 -3.80 -7.24 3.53
N ARG A 102 -3.68 -7.35 4.86
CA ARG A 102 -4.24 -6.38 5.81
C ARG A 102 -3.64 -4.98 5.64
N PHE A 103 -2.32 -4.90 5.46
CA PHE A 103 -1.64 -3.64 5.18
C PHE A 103 -2.16 -3.01 3.89
N LEU A 104 -2.26 -3.78 2.81
CA LEU A 104 -2.80 -3.31 1.53
C LEU A 104 -4.24 -2.81 1.68
N ILE A 105 -5.13 -3.57 2.31
CA ILE A 105 -6.53 -3.17 2.51
C ILE A 105 -6.62 -1.82 3.23
N ARG A 106 -5.83 -1.61 4.29
CA ARG A 106 -5.83 -0.33 5.03
C ARG A 106 -5.12 0.81 4.32
N THR A 107 -4.21 0.49 3.40
CA THR A 107 -3.53 1.50 2.57
C THR A 107 -4.28 1.84 1.30
N LEU A 108 -5.26 1.04 0.86
CA LEU A 108 -6.19 1.42 -0.23
C LEU A 108 -6.98 2.70 0.09
N ASP A 109 -7.09 3.07 1.37
CA ASP A 109 -7.75 4.29 1.82
C ASP A 109 -6.83 5.53 1.92
N LEU A 110 -5.50 5.38 1.80
CA LEU A 110 -4.53 6.49 1.89
C LEU A 110 -4.78 7.67 0.96
N PRO A 111 -5.22 7.48 -0.30
CA PRO A 111 -5.56 8.61 -1.16
C PRO A 111 -6.67 9.50 -0.58
N ALA A 112 -7.49 8.98 0.35
CA ALA A 112 -8.53 9.73 1.05
C ALA A 112 -8.07 10.38 2.37
N LEU A 113 -6.96 9.90 2.96
CA LEU A 113 -6.42 10.38 4.25
C LEU A 113 -5.36 11.48 4.08
N MET A 114 -4.66 11.52 2.94
CA MET A 114 -3.61 12.52 2.70
C MET A 114 -4.09 13.80 1.98
N LYS A 115 -5.29 13.79 1.41
CA LYS A 115 -6.07 14.95 0.95
C LYS A 115 -7.45 14.44 0.50
N LYS A 116 -8.43 15.34 0.37
CA LYS A 116 -9.63 15.04 -0.43
C LYS A 116 -9.14 14.62 -1.83
N PRO A 117 -9.31 13.35 -2.25
CA PRO A 117 -8.73 12.86 -3.49
C PRO A 117 -9.36 13.64 -4.63
N SER A 118 -8.53 14.21 -5.52
CA SER A 118 -9.05 15.13 -6.53
C SER A 118 -10.14 14.44 -7.37
N ARG A 119 -11.16 15.20 -7.77
CA ARG A 119 -12.27 14.70 -8.59
C ARG A 119 -11.76 13.97 -9.84
N SER A 120 -10.72 14.49 -10.50
CA SER A 120 -10.11 13.86 -11.67
C SER A 120 -9.43 12.54 -11.34
N MET A 121 -8.67 12.48 -10.24
CA MET A 121 -7.97 11.27 -9.81
C MET A 121 -8.96 10.15 -9.45
N LEU A 122 -10.04 10.46 -8.72
CA LEU A 122 -11.08 9.47 -8.44
C LEU A 122 -11.75 8.96 -9.72
N ARG A 123 -12.02 9.85 -10.70
CA ARG A 123 -12.59 9.44 -12.00
C ARG A 123 -11.63 8.51 -12.74
N ASP A 124 -10.34 8.82 -12.76
CA ASP A 124 -9.32 8.02 -13.45
C ASP A 124 -9.16 6.64 -12.79
N GLN A 125 -9.21 6.58 -11.46
CA GLN A 125 -9.17 5.32 -10.71
C GLN A 125 -10.44 4.48 -10.95
N ILE A 126 -11.62 5.10 -10.93
CA ILE A 126 -12.89 4.43 -11.26
C ILE A 126 -12.83 3.86 -12.67
N CYS A 127 -12.40 4.66 -13.66
CA CYS A 127 -12.29 4.24 -15.05
C CYS A 127 -11.29 3.09 -15.23
N THR A 128 -10.14 3.16 -14.57
CA THR A 128 -9.11 2.12 -14.63
C THR A 128 -9.61 0.82 -14.02
N CYS A 129 -10.18 0.87 -12.81
CA CYS A 129 -10.74 -0.31 -12.15
C CYS A 129 -11.90 -0.93 -12.94
N GLN A 130 -12.74 -0.12 -13.59
CA GLN A 130 -13.79 -0.61 -14.50
C GLN A 130 -13.19 -1.36 -15.70
N LYS A 131 -12.18 -0.80 -16.37
CA LYS A 131 -11.51 -1.45 -17.51
C LYS A 131 -10.87 -2.78 -17.11
N GLU A 132 -10.18 -2.82 -15.98
CA GLU A 132 -9.56 -4.03 -15.45
C GLU A 132 -10.60 -5.08 -15.06
N THR A 133 -11.72 -4.66 -14.47
CA THR A 133 -12.86 -5.52 -14.14
C THR A 133 -13.47 -6.16 -15.39
N GLU A 134 -13.68 -5.38 -16.45
CA GLU A 134 -14.22 -5.91 -17.71
C GLU A 134 -13.21 -6.84 -18.41
N ALA A 135 -11.92 -6.48 -18.45
CA ALA A 135 -10.89 -7.35 -19.01
C ALA A 135 -10.80 -8.69 -18.26
N LEU A 136 -10.91 -8.66 -16.93
CA LEU A 136 -10.89 -9.85 -16.09
C LEU A 136 -12.15 -10.71 -16.27
N LYS A 137 -13.33 -10.10 -16.43
CA LYS A 137 -14.56 -10.83 -16.79
C LYS A 137 -14.40 -11.56 -18.12
N GLU A 138 -13.84 -10.90 -19.13
CA GLU A 138 -13.59 -11.51 -20.44
C GLU A 138 -12.56 -12.65 -20.36
N LYS A 139 -11.55 -12.52 -19.50
CA LYS A 139 -10.60 -13.60 -19.22
C LYS A 139 -11.29 -14.81 -18.58
N ILE A 140 -12.10 -14.60 -17.54
CA ILE A 140 -12.82 -15.67 -16.82
C ILE A 140 -13.79 -16.42 -17.74
N LYS A 141 -14.46 -15.71 -18.66
CA LYS A 141 -15.34 -16.34 -19.65
C LYS A 141 -14.60 -17.35 -20.54
N LYS A 142 -13.33 -17.08 -20.84
CA LYS A 142 -12.49 -17.95 -21.68
C LYS A 142 -11.82 -19.06 -20.86
N GLU A 143 -11.37 -18.72 -19.65
CA GLU A 143 -10.64 -19.63 -18.78
C GLU A 143 -11.02 -19.36 -17.31
N PRO A 144 -12.05 -20.07 -16.80
CA PRO A 144 -12.53 -19.85 -15.44
C PRO A 144 -11.53 -20.41 -14.42
N GLY A 145 -11.11 -19.57 -13.50
CA GLY A 145 -10.19 -19.90 -12.42
C GLY A 145 -10.61 -19.25 -11.11
N LYS A 146 -10.54 -20.00 -10.00
CA LYS A 146 -10.91 -19.50 -8.65
C LYS A 146 -10.14 -18.24 -8.26
N LYS A 147 -8.89 -18.10 -8.73
CA LYS A 147 -8.04 -16.93 -8.47
C LYS A 147 -8.59 -15.68 -9.17
N GLU A 148 -8.91 -15.80 -10.45
CA GLU A 148 -9.49 -14.72 -11.25
C GLU A 148 -10.87 -14.31 -10.74
N GLU A 149 -11.73 -15.27 -10.34
CA GLU A 149 -13.03 -15.00 -9.74
C GLU A 149 -12.90 -14.23 -8.41
N THR A 150 -11.93 -14.62 -7.58
CA THR A 150 -11.63 -13.92 -6.33
C THR A 150 -11.16 -12.49 -6.61
N MET A 151 -10.24 -12.31 -7.56
CA MET A 151 -9.75 -10.99 -7.99
C MET A 151 -10.89 -10.12 -8.55
N LEU A 152 -11.83 -10.71 -9.29
CA LEU A 152 -13.01 -10.01 -9.81
C LEU A 152 -13.91 -9.51 -8.67
N SER A 153 -14.07 -10.30 -7.60
CA SER A 153 -14.82 -9.88 -6.41
C SER A 153 -14.15 -8.70 -5.71
N LEU A 154 -12.82 -8.74 -5.55
CA LEU A 154 -12.04 -7.67 -4.94
C LEU A 154 -12.13 -6.37 -5.74
N ASN A 155 -12.01 -6.44 -7.08
CA ASN A 155 -12.17 -5.27 -7.95
C ASN A 155 -13.56 -4.64 -7.83
N ARG A 156 -14.63 -5.43 -7.67
CA ARG A 156 -15.99 -4.91 -7.47
C ARG A 156 -16.12 -4.16 -6.14
N ILE A 157 -15.54 -4.70 -5.07
CA ILE A 157 -15.55 -4.06 -3.74
C ILE A 157 -14.78 -2.74 -3.81
N TYR A 158 -13.60 -2.75 -4.43
CA TYR A 158 -12.78 -1.55 -4.60
C TYR A 158 -13.48 -0.47 -5.43
N LEU A 159 -14.07 -0.85 -6.57
CA LEU A 159 -14.85 0.06 -7.42
C LEU A 159 -16.03 0.68 -6.67
N LYS A 160 -16.75 -0.12 -5.86
CA LYS A 160 -17.84 0.38 -5.01
C LYS A 160 -17.33 1.44 -4.03
N GLY A 161 -16.22 1.17 -3.34
CA GLY A 161 -15.61 2.14 -2.42
C GLY A 161 -15.17 3.43 -3.11
N LEU A 162 -14.63 3.36 -4.34
CA LEU A 162 -14.28 4.55 -5.11
C LEU A 162 -15.51 5.38 -5.50
N LYS A 163 -16.61 4.74 -5.90
CA LYS A 163 -17.88 5.43 -6.25
C LYS A 163 -18.52 6.08 -5.02
N GLU A 164 -18.57 5.39 -3.89
CA GLU A 164 -19.07 5.95 -2.62
C GLU A 164 -18.23 7.14 -2.17
N LYS A 165 -16.90 7.10 -2.37
CA LYS A 165 -16.02 8.27 -2.12
C LYS A 165 -16.33 9.42 -3.07
N MET A 166 -16.57 9.15 -4.35
CA MET A 166 -16.94 10.17 -5.33
C MET A 166 -18.26 10.85 -4.95
N GLU A 167 -19.27 10.07 -4.57
CA GLU A 167 -20.56 10.58 -4.12
C GLU A 167 -20.42 11.39 -2.82
N LYS A 168 -19.74 10.84 -1.81
CA LYS A 168 -19.55 11.49 -0.50
C LYS A 168 -18.83 12.84 -0.62
N TYR A 169 -17.80 12.92 -1.45
CA TYR A 169 -16.93 14.10 -1.51
C TYR A 169 -17.31 15.10 -2.61
N TYR A 170 -18.00 14.66 -3.66
CA TYR A 170 -18.29 15.49 -4.83
C TYR A 170 -19.76 15.46 -5.28
N GLY A 171 -20.62 14.66 -4.63
CA GLY A 171 -22.05 14.55 -4.97
C GLY A 171 -22.30 13.92 -6.34
N GLU A 172 -21.33 13.17 -6.86
CA GLU A 172 -21.39 12.58 -8.19
C GLU A 172 -21.63 11.08 -8.14
N THR A 173 -22.69 10.64 -8.81
CA THR A 173 -22.95 9.23 -9.09
C THR A 173 -22.26 8.86 -10.40
N VAL A 174 -21.28 7.94 -10.33
CA VAL A 174 -20.45 7.47 -11.46
C VAL A 174 -20.44 5.96 -11.46
#